data_AF-A0A350PK40-F1
#
_entry.id   AF-A0A350PK40-F1
#
_cell.length_a   1.000
_cell.length_b   1.000
_cell.length_c   1.000
_cell.angle_alpha   90.00
_cell.angle_beta   90.00
_cell.angle_gamma   90.00
#
_symmetry.space_group_name_H-M   'P 1'
#
loop_
_entity.id
_entity.type
_entity.pdbx_description
1 polymer ?
#
loop_
_entity_poly.entity_id
_entity_poly.type
_entity_poly.pdbx_seq_one_letter_code
_entity_poly.pdbx_strand_id
1 'polypeptide(L)'
;MKTLTLIPLFLIVLLSCRSSKNLTPNPENYQHLDINGFANELLNGWGTFNTKEFNDYVPHSYHLNKIELAKHIEKISADSSSAFKGLIILGPMSFLWEYRTIYIQEHYTDSSKMIVNFLQFPHARITYKATNSVDISQVDSLITSIKNTQFIYSGLPSASQFNEKDILDIDSKFDLLILFKTNNEFQYYWGYIDDSPIDEIGKILTGSITTYNH
;
A
#
# COMPACT_ATOMS: atom_id res chain seq x y z
N MET A 1 9.02 33.33 -15.87
CA MET A 1 8.67 33.17 -14.44
C MET A 1 7.40 32.33 -14.37
N LYS A 2 7.51 31.05 -14.01
CA LYS A 2 6.36 30.15 -13.85
C LYS A 2 5.88 30.26 -12.41
N THR A 3 4.65 30.73 -12.24
CA THR A 3 3.95 30.78 -10.96
C THR A 3 3.57 29.34 -10.59
N LEU A 4 4.24 28.77 -9.57
CA LEU A 4 3.74 27.58 -8.89
C LEU A 4 2.55 28.01 -8.03
N THR A 5 1.36 27.59 -8.42
CA THR A 5 0.14 27.71 -7.61
C THR A 5 0.21 26.63 -6.54
N LEU A 6 0.56 27.00 -5.31
CA LEU A 6 0.33 26.15 -4.13
C LEU A 6 -1.18 26.00 -3.94
N ILE A 7 -1.66 24.76 -4.02
CA ILE A 7 -3.03 24.39 -3.61
C ILE A 7 -2.97 24.15 -2.09
N PRO A 8 -3.69 24.91 -1.25
CA PRO A 8 -3.78 24.60 0.16
C PRO A 8 -4.90 23.57 0.35
N LEU A 9 -4.55 22.30 0.55
CA LEU A 9 -5.50 21.27 0.96
C LEU A 9 -5.18 20.87 2.41
N PHE A 10 -5.62 21.70 3.35
CA PHE A 10 -5.63 21.36 4.76
C PHE A 10 -7.06 21.19 5.25
N LEU A 11 -7.19 20.18 6.12
CA LEU A 11 -8.26 19.97 7.11
C LEU A 11 -9.55 19.30 6.63
N ILE A 12 -9.72 18.05 7.09
CA ILE A 12 -10.86 17.48 7.83
C ILE A 12 -10.94 15.99 7.44
N VAL A 13 -10.50 15.07 8.32
CA VAL A 13 -11.24 13.86 8.74
C VAL A 13 -10.58 13.34 10.04
N LEU A 14 -10.83 14.03 11.15
CA LEU A 14 -10.82 13.38 12.47
C LEU A 14 -12.28 13.20 12.86
N LEU A 15 -12.61 12.02 13.38
CA LEU A 15 -13.91 11.58 13.93
C LEU A 15 -14.80 10.75 13.00
N SER A 16 -14.34 9.56 12.62
CA SER A 16 -15.18 8.37 12.68
C SER A 16 -14.37 7.08 12.65
N CYS A 17 -13.49 6.87 13.63
CA CYS A 17 -13.09 5.51 14.01
C CYS A 17 -14.32 4.83 14.62
N ARG A 18 -15.20 4.28 13.78
CA ARG A 18 -16.21 3.34 14.26
C ARG A 18 -15.44 2.09 14.61
N SER A 19 -15.29 1.83 15.91
CA SER A 19 -14.79 0.55 16.44
C SER A 19 -15.50 -0.56 15.67
N SER A 20 -14.78 -1.22 14.75
CA SER A 20 -15.26 -2.45 14.14
C SER A 20 -15.57 -3.38 15.30
N LYS A 21 -16.80 -3.91 15.35
CA LYS A 21 -17.19 -4.89 16.35
C LYS A 21 -16.07 -5.93 16.47
N ASN A 22 -15.66 -6.22 17.70
CA ASN A 22 -14.69 -7.25 18.06
C ASN A 22 -15.07 -8.58 17.41
N LEU A 23 -14.64 -8.79 16.17
CA LEU A 23 -14.44 -10.12 15.65
C LEU A 23 -13.08 -10.52 16.20
N THR A 24 -13.10 -11.35 17.24
CA THR A 24 -11.89 -11.93 17.79
C THR A 24 -11.13 -12.62 16.66
N PRO A 25 -9.87 -12.25 16.38
CA PRO A 25 -9.08 -12.94 15.38
C PRO A 25 -9.03 -14.43 15.72
N ASN A 26 -9.33 -15.30 14.75
CA ASN A 26 -9.23 -16.75 14.94
C ASN A 26 -7.75 -17.14 14.81
N PRO A 27 -7.07 -17.57 15.90
CA PRO A 27 -5.65 -17.91 15.88
C PRO A 27 -5.30 -19.04 14.88
N GLU A 28 -6.27 -19.87 14.50
CA GLU A 28 -6.04 -20.99 13.56
C GLU A 28 -5.80 -20.54 12.10
N ASN A 29 -6.13 -19.29 11.75
CA ASN A 29 -5.92 -18.76 10.40
C ASN A 29 -4.50 -18.20 10.14
N TYR A 30 -3.62 -18.19 11.15
CA TYR A 30 -2.29 -17.56 11.08
C TYR A 30 -1.13 -18.54 10.90
N GLN A 31 -1.38 -19.75 10.37
CA GLN A 31 -0.34 -20.77 10.23
C GLN A 31 0.63 -20.56 9.03
N HIS A 32 0.40 -19.53 8.21
CA HIS A 32 1.15 -19.32 6.98
C HIS A 32 2.00 -18.05 7.08
N LEU A 33 3.29 -18.21 7.39
CA LEU A 33 4.27 -17.12 7.30
C LEU A 33 4.69 -16.82 5.85
N ASP A 34 3.96 -17.35 4.87
CA ASP A 34 4.22 -17.19 3.45
C ASP A 34 3.43 -16.00 2.86
N ILE A 35 3.55 -15.82 1.54
CA ILE A 35 2.88 -14.74 0.82
C ILE A 35 1.34 -14.76 0.97
N ASN A 36 0.70 -15.91 1.17
CA ASN A 36 -0.75 -15.99 1.35
C ASN A 36 -1.15 -15.38 2.70
N GLY A 37 -0.40 -15.70 3.76
CA GLY A 37 -0.64 -15.10 5.06
C GLY A 37 -0.39 -13.59 5.04
N PHE A 38 0.66 -13.14 4.37
CA PHE A 38 0.95 -11.71 4.24
C PHE A 38 -0.14 -10.97 3.46
N ALA A 39 -0.60 -11.56 2.34
CA ALA A 39 -1.73 -11.04 1.58
C ALA A 39 -3.00 -10.98 2.44
N ASN A 40 -3.29 -12.02 3.23
CA ASN A 40 -4.42 -12.02 4.15
C ASN A 40 -4.35 -10.91 5.19
N GLU A 41 -3.15 -10.57 5.69
CA GLU A 41 -2.97 -9.43 6.60
C GLU A 41 -3.28 -8.08 5.94
N LEU A 42 -2.92 -7.92 4.66
CA LEU A 42 -3.26 -6.73 3.87
C LEU A 42 -4.76 -6.62 3.61
N LEU A 43 -5.41 -7.74 3.26
CA LEU A 43 -6.83 -7.82 2.92
C LEU A 43 -7.70 -7.59 4.15
N ASN A 44 -7.40 -8.30 5.24
CA ASN A 44 -8.17 -8.25 6.46
C ASN A 44 -7.66 -7.08 7.29
N GLY A 45 -8.13 -5.87 7.01
CA GLY A 45 -7.82 -4.62 7.74
C GLY A 45 -8.14 -4.63 9.24
N TRP A 46 -8.30 -5.78 9.86
CA TRP A 46 -8.50 -5.93 11.29
C TRP A 46 -7.17 -5.62 11.96
N GLY A 47 -7.14 -4.58 12.77
CA GLY A 47 -5.96 -4.16 13.52
C GLY A 47 -5.54 -5.25 14.51
N THR A 48 -4.67 -6.15 14.07
CA THR A 48 -3.89 -7.00 14.96
C THR A 48 -2.74 -6.13 15.46
N PHE A 49 -2.72 -5.83 16.76
CA PHE A 49 -1.75 -4.92 17.39
C PHE A 49 -0.27 -5.35 17.25
N ASN A 50 -0.01 -6.56 16.76
CA ASN A 50 1.29 -7.08 16.36
C ASN A 50 1.05 -8.41 15.65
N THR A 51 1.33 -8.52 14.35
CA THR A 51 1.60 -9.83 13.75
C THR A 51 3.07 -10.11 14.00
N LYS A 52 3.41 -10.62 15.19
CA LYS A 52 4.81 -10.95 15.58
C LYS A 52 5.48 -11.97 14.63
N GLU A 53 4.67 -12.55 13.75
CA GLU A 53 4.93 -13.68 12.88
C GLU A 53 5.56 -13.29 11.53
N PHE A 54 5.16 -12.17 10.94
CA PHE A 54 5.91 -11.56 9.83
C PHE A 54 7.05 -10.77 10.44
N ASN A 55 8.29 -11.24 10.27
CA ASN A 55 9.50 -10.70 10.86
C ASN A 55 10.72 -11.36 10.18
N ASP A 56 11.65 -10.58 9.65
CA ASP A 56 12.86 -11.09 8.97
C ASP A 56 13.69 -12.05 9.82
N TYR A 57 13.57 -11.97 11.16
CA TYR A 57 14.31 -12.83 12.09
C TYR A 57 13.60 -14.17 12.36
N VAL A 58 12.41 -14.39 11.80
CA VAL A 58 11.66 -15.64 11.91
C VAL A 58 11.94 -16.49 10.67
N PRO A 59 12.46 -17.72 10.82
CA PRO A 59 12.69 -18.60 9.68
C PRO A 59 11.43 -18.79 8.85
N HIS A 60 11.58 -18.76 7.53
CA HIS A 60 10.49 -18.92 6.55
C HIS A 60 9.44 -17.80 6.54
N SER A 61 9.70 -16.68 7.23
CA SER A 61 8.86 -15.49 7.12
C SER A 61 8.95 -14.89 5.72
N TYR A 62 7.80 -14.47 5.19
CA TYR A 62 7.73 -13.81 3.91
C TYR A 62 8.44 -12.45 3.98
N HIS A 63 9.49 -12.33 3.16
CA HIS A 63 10.17 -11.06 2.93
C HIS A 63 9.48 -10.37 1.77
N LEU A 64 9.11 -9.10 1.94
CA LEU A 64 8.38 -8.39 0.91
C LEU A 64 9.20 -8.32 -0.38
N ASN A 65 8.62 -8.86 -1.44
CA ASN A 65 8.97 -8.56 -2.82
C ASN A 65 7.76 -7.87 -3.45
N LYS A 66 7.88 -6.58 -3.81
CA LYS A 66 6.75 -5.77 -4.29
C LYS A 66 6.12 -6.41 -5.53
N ILE A 67 6.93 -6.86 -6.49
CA ILE A 67 6.44 -7.48 -7.73
C ILE A 67 5.70 -8.78 -7.46
N GLU A 68 6.27 -9.66 -6.62
CA GLU A 68 5.65 -10.93 -6.26
C GLU A 68 4.32 -10.73 -5.54
N LEU A 69 4.29 -9.83 -4.55
CA LEU A 69 3.08 -9.49 -3.82
C LEU A 69 2.02 -8.92 -4.76
N ALA A 70 2.36 -7.98 -5.64
CA ALA A 70 1.40 -7.40 -6.57
C ALA A 70 0.79 -8.45 -7.52
N LYS A 71 1.62 -9.35 -8.07
CA LYS A 71 1.13 -10.48 -8.90
C LYS A 71 0.25 -11.44 -8.11
N HIS A 72 0.59 -11.69 -6.85
CA HIS A 72 -0.22 -12.53 -5.98
C HIS A 72 -1.59 -11.88 -5.70
N ILE A 73 -1.60 -10.58 -5.37
CA ILE A 73 -2.83 -9.80 -5.17
C ILE A 73 -3.68 -9.75 -6.45
N GLU A 74 -3.06 -9.57 -7.62
CA GLU A 74 -3.74 -9.67 -8.92
C GLU A 74 -4.44 -11.02 -9.05
N LYS A 75 -3.70 -12.12 -8.83
CA LYS A 75 -4.23 -13.48 -8.97
C LYS A 75 -5.43 -13.75 -8.05
N ILE A 76 -5.37 -13.36 -6.78
CA ILE A 76 -6.48 -13.56 -5.84
C ILE A 76 -7.66 -12.59 -6.10
N SER A 77 -7.40 -11.46 -6.74
CA SER A 77 -8.40 -10.42 -7.04
C SER A 77 -8.92 -10.45 -8.48
N ALA A 78 -8.51 -11.44 -9.27
CA ALA A 78 -8.86 -11.56 -10.68
C ALA A 78 -10.36 -11.82 -10.91
N ASP A 79 -11.07 -12.35 -9.90
CA ASP A 79 -12.52 -12.51 -10.00
C ASP A 79 -13.21 -11.13 -10.15
N SER A 80 -14.19 -11.08 -11.04
CA SER A 80 -15.13 -9.98 -11.22
C SER A 80 -15.87 -9.60 -9.93
N SER A 81 -16.02 -10.54 -8.99
CA SER A 81 -16.64 -10.30 -7.68
C SER A 81 -15.71 -9.65 -6.65
N SER A 82 -14.41 -9.51 -6.97
CA SER A 82 -13.44 -8.93 -6.04
C SER A 82 -13.69 -7.43 -5.85
N ALA A 83 -13.80 -7.02 -4.59
CA ALA A 83 -13.87 -5.62 -4.18
C ALA A 83 -12.56 -4.86 -4.40
N PHE A 84 -11.48 -5.52 -4.84
CA PHE A 84 -10.18 -4.89 -5.04
C PHE A 84 -10.22 -3.72 -6.02
N LYS A 85 -9.56 -2.62 -5.65
CA LYS A 85 -9.37 -1.43 -6.50
C LYS A 85 -7.92 -1.05 -6.69
N GLY A 86 -7.10 -1.22 -5.66
CA GLY A 86 -5.70 -0.86 -5.78
C GLY A 86 -4.81 -1.38 -4.68
N LEU A 87 -3.52 -1.50 -5.00
CA LEU A 87 -2.44 -1.79 -4.09
C LEU A 87 -1.32 -0.79 -4.38
N ILE A 88 -0.83 -0.11 -3.35
CA ILE A 88 0.32 0.78 -3.40
C ILE A 88 1.37 0.20 -2.45
N ILE A 89 2.59 0.03 -2.91
CA ILE A 89 3.70 -0.47 -2.12
C ILE A 89 4.85 0.52 -2.21
N LEU A 90 5.26 1.03 -1.07
CA LEU A 90 6.28 2.06 -0.91
C LEU A 90 7.46 1.49 -0.14
N GLY A 91 8.67 1.70 -0.64
CA GLY A 91 9.93 1.35 0.00
C GLY A 91 10.86 0.45 -0.82
N PRO A 92 12.05 0.16 -0.28
CA PRO A 92 12.42 0.42 1.12
C PRO A 92 12.63 1.91 1.44
N MET A 93 12.20 2.34 2.63
CA MET A 93 12.33 3.70 3.15
C MET A 93 13.11 3.71 4.46
N SER A 94 13.82 4.82 4.76
CA SER A 94 14.38 5.13 6.07
C SER A 94 15.29 4.02 6.66
N PHE A 95 15.46 4.02 7.98
CA PHE A 95 16.10 2.96 8.75
C PHE A 95 15.33 1.64 8.62
N LEU A 96 16.08 0.53 8.63
CA LEU A 96 15.54 -0.84 8.72
C LEU A 96 14.73 -1.33 7.51
N TRP A 97 14.97 -0.76 6.32
CA TRP A 97 14.26 -1.12 5.08
C TRP A 97 12.74 -1.13 5.28
N GLU A 98 12.19 -0.04 5.82
CA GLU A 98 10.77 0.08 6.08
C GLU A 98 9.98 0.09 4.78
N TYR A 99 8.92 -0.70 4.74
CA TYR A 99 7.94 -0.62 3.68
C TYR A 99 6.60 -0.16 4.22
N ARG A 100 5.83 0.49 3.35
CA ARG A 100 4.44 0.85 3.60
C ARG A 100 3.60 0.31 2.47
N THR A 101 2.50 -0.36 2.81
CA THR A 101 1.56 -0.87 1.83
C THR A 101 0.18 -0.32 2.08
N ILE A 102 -0.52 -0.02 1.01
CA ILE A 102 -1.92 0.39 1.04
C ILE A 102 -2.69 -0.53 0.12
N TYR A 103 -3.72 -1.17 0.69
CA TYR A 103 -4.70 -1.95 -0.03
C TYR A 103 -6.03 -1.19 -0.06
N ILE A 104 -6.60 -1.04 -1.25
CA ILE A 104 -7.82 -0.28 -1.52
C ILE A 104 -8.88 -1.23 -2.07
N GLN A 105 -10.06 -1.20 -1.47
CA GLN A 105 -11.20 -2.02 -1.89
C GLN A 105 -12.52 -1.24 -1.79
N GLU A 106 -13.55 -1.70 -2.50
CA GLU A 106 -14.90 -1.15 -2.42
C GLU A 106 -15.47 -1.26 -1.01
N HIS A 107 -16.23 -0.23 -0.61
CA HIS A 107 -16.96 -0.28 0.64
C HIS A 107 -18.29 -1.02 0.45
N TYR A 108 -18.43 -2.20 1.09
CA TYR A 108 -19.59 -3.08 0.90
C TYR A 108 -20.96 -2.45 1.18
N THR A 109 -21.04 -1.44 2.05
CA THR A 109 -22.31 -0.81 2.42
C THR A 109 -22.46 0.64 1.98
N ASP A 110 -21.44 1.26 1.39
CA ASP A 110 -21.44 2.67 1.03
C ASP A 110 -20.71 2.84 -0.30
N SER A 111 -21.45 2.81 -1.39
CA SER A 111 -20.89 2.88 -2.75
C SER A 111 -20.24 4.22 -3.07
N SER A 112 -20.30 5.23 -2.19
CA SER A 112 -19.58 6.49 -2.36
C SER A 112 -18.17 6.46 -1.78
N LYS A 113 -17.80 5.35 -1.13
CA LYS A 113 -16.55 5.19 -0.38
C LYS A 113 -15.75 3.97 -0.78
N MET A 114 -14.46 4.03 -0.46
CA MET A 114 -13.52 2.92 -0.47
C MET A 114 -13.06 2.62 0.96
N ILE A 115 -12.64 1.39 1.19
CA ILE A 115 -11.86 0.97 2.36
C ILE A 115 -10.39 0.98 1.98
N VAL A 116 -9.57 1.55 2.86
CA VAL A 116 -8.12 1.66 2.71
C VAL A 116 -7.47 1.00 3.93
N ASN A 117 -6.78 -0.11 3.70
CA ASN A 117 -5.96 -0.78 4.71
C ASN A 117 -4.50 -0.37 4.50
N PHE A 118 -3.86 0.14 5.54
CA PHE A 118 -2.47 0.56 5.56
C PHE A 118 -1.67 -0.36 6.47
N LEU A 119 -0.53 -0.88 6.01
CA LEU A 119 0.50 -1.53 6.84
C LEU A 119 1.83 -0.79 6.74
N GLN A 120 2.58 -0.80 7.84
CA GLN A 120 3.97 -0.37 7.89
C GLN A 120 4.81 -1.47 8.53
N PHE A 121 5.94 -1.79 7.89
CA PHE A 121 6.74 -2.93 8.30
C PHE A 121 8.26 -2.76 8.03
N PRO A 122 9.05 -2.29 9.01
CA PRO A 122 10.51 -2.42 8.99
C PRO A 122 10.94 -3.88 9.14
N HIS A 123 11.97 -4.33 8.38
CA HIS A 123 12.46 -5.72 8.41
C HIS A 123 11.37 -6.80 8.28
N ALA A 124 10.42 -6.62 7.35
CA ALA A 124 9.21 -7.45 7.21
C ALA A 124 8.37 -7.60 8.49
N ARG A 125 8.62 -6.80 9.54
CA ARG A 125 7.87 -6.81 10.77
C ARG A 125 6.75 -5.80 10.72
N ILE A 126 5.50 -6.25 10.61
CA ILE A 126 4.34 -5.36 10.70
C ILE A 126 4.32 -4.71 12.09
N THR A 127 4.60 -3.42 12.11
CA THR A 127 4.68 -2.57 13.31
C THR A 127 3.46 -1.69 13.46
N TYR A 128 2.78 -1.40 12.35
CA TYR A 128 1.56 -0.60 12.37
C TYR A 128 0.58 -1.06 11.28
N LYS A 129 -0.70 -1.01 11.63
CA LYS A 129 -1.83 -1.36 10.78
C LYS A 129 -2.99 -0.40 11.05
N ALA A 130 -3.58 0.15 9.99
CA ALA A 130 -4.73 1.03 10.09
C ALA A 130 -5.73 0.74 8.97
N THR A 131 -7.01 0.98 9.25
CA THR A 131 -8.08 0.83 8.28
C THR A 131 -8.97 2.05 8.34
N ASN A 132 -9.14 2.69 7.19
CA ASN A 132 -9.95 3.89 7.03
C ASN A 132 -10.98 3.70 5.91
N SER A 133 -11.99 4.56 5.94
CA SER A 133 -12.90 4.75 4.81
C SER A 133 -12.71 6.13 4.23
N VAL A 134 -12.55 6.20 2.92
CA VAL A 134 -12.27 7.44 2.17
C VAL A 134 -13.26 7.58 1.03
N ASP A 135 -13.53 8.80 0.59
CA ASP A 135 -14.41 9.03 -0.55
C ASP A 135 -13.72 8.59 -1.85
N ILE A 136 -14.49 8.05 -2.80
CA ILE A 136 -13.96 7.59 -4.10
C ILE A 136 -13.18 8.71 -4.81
N SER A 137 -13.69 9.93 -4.75
CA SER A 137 -13.06 11.11 -5.36
C SER A 137 -11.64 11.39 -4.82
N GLN A 138 -11.36 11.05 -3.56
CA GLN A 138 -10.04 11.20 -2.96
C GLN A 138 -9.07 10.17 -3.54
N VAL A 139 -9.52 8.92 -3.71
CA VAL A 139 -8.73 7.86 -4.35
C VAL A 139 -8.44 8.23 -5.79
N ASP A 140 -9.45 8.65 -6.56
CA ASP A 140 -9.28 9.04 -7.96
C ASP A 140 -8.32 10.23 -8.12
N SER A 141 -8.40 11.20 -7.21
CA SER A 141 -7.49 12.35 -7.17
C SER A 141 -6.06 11.92 -6.88
N LEU A 142 -5.86 11.00 -5.94
CA LEU A 142 -4.54 10.42 -5.65
C LEU A 142 -3.98 9.68 -6.86
N ILE A 143 -4.77 8.80 -7.48
CA ILE A 143 -4.37 8.05 -8.68
C ILE A 143 -3.95 8.99 -9.81
N THR A 144 -4.76 10.03 -10.04
CA THR A 144 -4.48 11.04 -11.07
C THR A 144 -3.18 11.79 -10.77
N SER A 145 -2.97 12.18 -9.51
CA SER A 145 -1.76 12.89 -9.08
C SER A 145 -0.49 12.04 -9.27
N ILE A 146 -0.57 10.75 -8.91
CA ILE A 146 0.50 9.77 -9.14
C ILE A 146 0.79 9.64 -10.63
N LYS A 147 -0.23 9.39 -11.47
CA LYS A 147 -0.05 9.22 -12.92
C LYS A 147 0.59 10.43 -13.61
N ASN A 148 0.38 11.63 -13.06
CA ASN A 148 0.92 12.88 -13.60
C ASN A 148 2.31 13.23 -13.07
N THR A 149 2.90 12.41 -12.20
CA THR A 149 4.22 12.64 -11.64
C THR A 149 5.32 12.19 -12.61
N GLN A 150 6.34 13.04 -12.80
CA GLN A 150 7.44 12.86 -13.77
C GLN A 150 8.23 11.55 -13.61
N PHE A 151 8.18 10.92 -12.44
CA PHE A 151 8.99 9.74 -12.09
C PHE A 151 8.18 8.45 -12.00
N ILE A 152 6.94 8.46 -12.51
CA ILE A 152 6.07 7.30 -12.57
C ILE A 152 6.04 6.75 -13.99
N TYR A 153 6.32 5.46 -14.11
CA TYR A 153 6.36 4.70 -15.34
C TYR A 153 5.21 3.68 -15.35
N SER A 154 4.60 3.47 -16.50
CA SER A 154 3.56 2.44 -16.69
C SER A 154 4.15 1.06 -16.96
N GLY A 155 3.44 0.01 -16.54
CA GLY A 155 3.81 -1.38 -16.72
C GLY A 155 4.55 -1.95 -15.52
N LEU A 156 5.00 -3.21 -15.63
CA LEU A 156 5.91 -3.80 -14.64
C LEU A 156 7.35 -3.35 -14.90
N PRO A 157 8.17 -3.15 -13.84
CA PRO A 157 9.59 -2.93 -14.01
C PRO A 157 10.28 -4.18 -14.58
N SER A 158 11.27 -3.97 -15.43
CA SER A 158 12.01 -5.01 -16.15
C SER A 158 13.50 -4.65 -16.21
N ALA A 159 14.37 -5.67 -16.26
CA ALA A 159 15.82 -5.45 -16.23
C ALA A 159 16.34 -4.52 -17.33
N SER A 160 15.73 -4.56 -18.52
CA SER A 160 16.09 -3.70 -19.66
C SER A 160 15.89 -2.21 -19.36
N GLN A 161 14.96 -1.84 -18.48
CA GLN A 161 14.70 -0.45 -18.12
C GLN A 161 15.80 0.16 -17.23
N PHE A 162 16.63 -0.67 -16.61
CA PHE A 162 17.70 -0.24 -15.71
C PHE A 162 19.10 -0.33 -16.35
N ASN A 163 19.21 -0.66 -17.64
CA ASN A 163 20.48 -0.81 -18.37
C ASN A 163 21.47 -1.82 -17.74
N GLU A 164 20.97 -2.74 -16.91
CA GLU A 164 21.78 -3.75 -16.24
C GLU A 164 21.40 -5.13 -16.78
N LYS A 165 22.39 -5.87 -17.30
CA LYS A 165 22.19 -7.18 -17.93
C LYS A 165 21.88 -8.29 -16.91
N ASP A 166 22.24 -8.09 -15.65
CA ASP A 166 22.21 -9.11 -14.58
C ASP A 166 21.64 -8.53 -13.27
N ILE A 167 20.45 -7.93 -13.31
CA ILE A 167 19.78 -7.54 -12.07
C ILE A 167 19.22 -8.81 -11.40
N LEU A 168 19.91 -9.24 -10.35
CA LEU A 168 19.45 -10.34 -9.48
C LEU A 168 18.20 -9.94 -8.69
N ASP A 169 18.00 -8.65 -8.43
CA ASP A 169 16.85 -8.14 -7.67
C ASP A 169 16.31 -6.80 -8.24
N ILE A 170 15.35 -6.89 -9.16
CA ILE A 170 14.68 -5.73 -9.77
C ILE A 170 13.88 -4.96 -8.73
N ASP A 171 13.41 -5.63 -7.68
CA ASP A 171 12.55 -5.02 -6.66
C ASP A 171 13.27 -3.92 -5.90
N SER A 172 14.58 -4.10 -5.64
CA SER A 172 15.42 -3.10 -4.99
C SER A 172 15.70 -1.84 -5.81
N LYS A 173 15.35 -1.82 -7.10
CA LYS A 173 15.73 -0.73 -8.02
C LYS A 173 14.73 0.40 -8.12
N PHE A 174 13.60 0.30 -7.43
CA PHE A 174 12.56 1.33 -7.44
C PHE A 174 11.84 1.36 -6.09
N ASP A 175 11.30 2.52 -5.75
CA ASP A 175 10.77 2.77 -4.40
C ASP A 175 9.25 2.62 -4.33
N LEU A 176 8.56 2.62 -5.47
CA LEU A 176 7.11 2.62 -5.52
C LEU A 176 6.61 1.59 -6.54
N LEU A 177 5.76 0.66 -6.12
CA LEU A 177 4.93 -0.16 -7.00
C LEU A 177 3.46 0.16 -6.77
N ILE A 178 2.70 0.20 -7.85
CA ILE A 178 1.27 0.42 -7.80
C ILE A 178 0.58 -0.54 -8.75
N LEU A 179 -0.52 -1.11 -8.28
CA LEU A 179 -1.43 -1.95 -9.03
C LEU A 179 -2.83 -1.37 -8.87
N PHE A 180 -3.51 -1.04 -9.96
CA PHE A 180 -4.92 -0.65 -9.94
C PHE A 180 -5.76 -1.58 -10.79
N LYS A 181 -7.01 -1.79 -10.39
CA LYS A 181 -8.02 -2.49 -11.19
C LYS A 181 -9.02 -1.48 -11.74
N THR A 182 -8.97 -1.22 -13.04
CA THR A 182 -9.89 -0.31 -13.75
C THR A 182 -10.61 -1.09 -14.85
N ASN A 183 -11.93 -1.07 -14.89
CA ASN A 183 -12.72 -1.81 -15.90
C ASN A 183 -12.36 -3.29 -16.02
N ASN A 184 -12.09 -3.96 -14.89
CA ASN A 184 -11.60 -5.35 -14.81
C ASN A 184 -10.21 -5.61 -15.41
N GLU A 185 -9.45 -4.57 -15.75
CA GLU A 185 -8.06 -4.67 -16.18
C GLU A 185 -7.11 -4.21 -15.08
N PHE A 186 -6.03 -4.96 -14.92
CA PHE A 186 -4.96 -4.60 -13.99
C PHE A 186 -3.94 -3.70 -14.68
N GLN A 187 -3.65 -2.57 -14.04
CA GLN A 187 -2.70 -1.57 -14.51
C GLN A 187 -1.59 -1.42 -13.48
N TYR A 188 -0.36 -1.62 -13.94
CA TYR A 188 0.84 -1.47 -13.14
C TYR A 188 1.47 -0.10 -13.36
N TYR A 189 1.98 0.48 -12.28
CA TYR A 189 2.83 1.66 -12.30
C TYR A 189 3.97 1.47 -11.32
N TRP A 190 5.12 2.07 -11.60
CA TRP A 190 6.25 2.06 -10.69
C TRP A 190 7.03 3.36 -10.79
N GLY A 191 7.86 3.66 -9.80
CA GLY A 191 8.66 4.87 -9.84
C GLY A 191 9.64 5.01 -8.71
N TYR A 192 10.32 6.16 -8.73
CA TYR A 192 11.29 6.55 -7.72
C TYR A 192 10.70 7.63 -6.83
N ILE A 193 11.08 7.59 -5.57
CA ILE A 193 10.83 8.69 -4.66
C ILE A 193 12.12 9.50 -4.61
N ASP A 194 12.16 10.55 -5.41
CA ASP A 194 13.08 11.66 -5.13
C ASP A 194 12.58 12.39 -3.86
N ASP A 195 13.44 12.97 -3.02
CA ASP A 195 13.26 13.38 -1.60
C ASP A 195 12.00 14.21 -1.17
N SER A 196 10.92 14.36 -1.95
CA SER A 196 9.83 15.31 -1.67
C SER A 196 8.35 14.85 -1.71
N PRO A 197 7.89 13.77 -2.40
CA PRO A 197 6.45 13.45 -2.49
C PRO A 197 5.95 12.34 -1.54
N ILE A 198 6.81 11.57 -0.85
CA ILE A 198 6.38 10.56 0.14
C ILE A 198 5.58 11.20 1.26
N ASP A 199 5.96 12.40 1.67
CA ASP A 199 5.33 13.07 2.79
C ASP A 199 3.90 13.47 2.44
N GLU A 200 3.64 13.84 1.18
CA GLU A 200 2.28 14.10 0.70
C GLU A 200 1.49 12.82 0.46
N ILE A 201 2.06 11.81 -0.17
CA ILE A 201 1.42 10.50 -0.38
C ILE A 201 1.06 9.88 0.99
N GLY A 202 2.00 9.86 1.94
CA GLY A 202 1.78 9.47 3.33
C GLY A 202 0.71 10.32 4.02
N LYS A 203 0.79 11.67 3.96
CA LYS A 203 -0.22 12.57 4.57
C LYS A 203 -1.61 12.39 3.97
N ILE A 204 -1.71 12.20 2.65
CA ILE A 204 -2.95 11.94 1.90
C ILE A 204 -3.53 10.59 2.32
N LEU A 205 -2.69 9.56 2.47
CA LEU A 205 -3.10 8.20 2.78
C LEU A 205 -3.42 7.98 4.27
N THR A 206 -2.83 8.76 5.18
CA THR A 206 -3.02 8.62 6.62
C THR A 206 -3.91 9.71 7.24
N GLY A 207 -4.47 10.63 6.45
CA GLY A 207 -5.48 11.59 6.90
C GLY A 207 -5.04 12.61 7.98
N SER A 208 -3.74 12.86 8.13
CA SER A 208 -3.07 13.49 9.30
C SER A 208 -2.70 12.47 10.38
N ILE A 209 -1.45 11.99 10.37
CA ILE A 209 -0.84 11.50 11.62
C ILE A 209 -0.53 12.75 12.44
N THR A 210 -1.40 13.05 13.40
CA THR A 210 -1.10 13.99 14.48
C THR A 210 0.21 13.58 15.16
N THR A 211 1.20 14.47 15.06
CA THR A 211 2.26 14.76 16.06
C THR A 211 2.83 13.56 16.83
N TYR A 212 4.02 13.10 16.43
CA TYR A 212 5.02 12.70 17.43
C TYR A 212 5.56 13.99 18.05
N ASN A 213 5.05 14.33 19.24
CA ASN A 213 5.75 15.22 20.15
C ASN A 213 6.47 14.36 21.19
N HIS A 214 7.80 14.38 21.10
CA HIS A 214 8.84 13.88 22.02
C HIS A 214 8.96 12.36 22.21
#